data_AF-A0A2V0P671-F1
#
_entry.id   AF-A0A2V0P671-F1
#
_cell.length_a   1.000
_cell.length_b   1.000
_cell.length_c   1.000
_cell.angle_alpha   90.00
_cell.angle_beta   90.00
_cell.angle_gamma   90.00
#
_symmetry.space_group_name_H-M   'P 1'
#
loop_
_entity.id
_entity.type
_entity.pdbx_description
1 polymer ?
#
loop_
_entity_poly.entity_id
_entity_poly.type
_entity_poly.pdbx_seq_one_letter_code
_entity_poly.pdbx_strand_id
1 'polypeptide(L)'
;MLMEVVDSQWRPSRFPPTFGAAIGYVTAALTLPSAVFTFLAFPQQATQFGNAFAIFPPSAAKNAGIILMVAHQIVAFALFALPVCVMWEKLVGTHSKPKPLRLLSRIPVGLLIWFIALAIPFFGVINDVLGAFCVTFETYVIPATAWCLYYRKKENRDAAVLQPPRWLGGWTGAFVLNAAVILIFLVAGLGAGGYSSIVALVEAVGTFGLFAKCYNC
;
A
#
# COMPACT_ATOMS: atom_id res chain seq x y z
N MET A 1 -5.41 -10.02 0.29
CA MET A 1 -4.77 -10.58 -0.93
C MET A 1 -3.78 -11.70 -0.64
N LEU A 2 -2.94 -11.64 0.40
CA LEU A 2 -1.98 -12.72 0.67
C LEU A 2 -2.66 -14.06 1.01
N MET A 3 -3.78 -14.06 1.74
CA MET A 3 -4.50 -15.30 2.06
C MET A 3 -5.09 -15.95 0.80
N GLU A 4 -5.67 -15.14 -0.09
CA GLU A 4 -6.22 -15.60 -1.37
C GLU A 4 -5.11 -16.13 -2.28
N VAL A 5 -3.93 -15.51 -2.27
CA VAL A 5 -2.76 -16.01 -2.99
C VAL A 5 -2.32 -17.36 -2.44
N VAL A 6 -2.18 -17.51 -1.11
CA VAL A 6 -1.81 -18.79 -0.46
C VAL A 6 -2.80 -19.89 -0.82
N ASP A 7 -4.11 -19.60 -0.77
CA ASP A 7 -5.17 -20.57 -1.08
C ASP A 7 -5.17 -20.99 -2.56
N SER A 8 -4.82 -20.08 -3.46
CA SER A 8 -4.71 -20.36 -4.89
C SER A 8 -3.46 -21.16 -5.30
N GLN A 9 -2.49 -21.37 -4.40
CA GLN A 9 -1.26 -22.08 -4.73
C GLN A 9 -1.44 -23.59 -4.81
N TRP A 10 -0.79 -24.21 -5.81
CA TRP A 10 -0.73 -25.68 -5.94
C TRP A 10 -0.05 -26.38 -4.74
N ARG A 11 0.91 -25.70 -4.08
CA ARG A 11 1.60 -26.20 -2.87
C ARG A 11 1.71 -25.08 -1.82
N PRO A 12 0.66 -24.82 -1.03
CA PRO A 12 0.66 -23.75 -0.02
C PRO A 12 1.75 -23.91 1.04
N SER A 13 2.19 -25.15 1.32
CA SER A 13 3.27 -25.43 2.28
C SER A 13 4.63 -24.84 1.88
N ARG A 14 4.82 -24.48 0.60
CA ARG A 14 6.04 -23.83 0.09
C ARG A 14 5.91 -22.32 0.00
N PHE A 15 4.81 -21.74 0.47
CA PHE A 15 4.59 -20.30 0.40
C PHE A 15 5.70 -19.46 1.06
N PRO A 16 6.17 -19.75 2.30
CA PRO A 16 7.14 -18.87 2.97
C PRO A 16 8.45 -18.64 2.18
N PRO A 17 9.17 -19.67 1.69
CA PRO A 17 10.39 -19.45 0.91
C PRO A 17 10.10 -18.80 -0.45
N THR A 18 8.99 -19.13 -1.12
CA THR A 18 8.62 -18.51 -2.39
C THR A 18 8.28 -17.04 -2.22
N PHE A 19 7.55 -16.70 -1.16
CA PHE A 19 7.20 -15.32 -0.83
C PHE A 19 8.43 -14.50 -0.44
N GLY A 20 9.35 -15.08 0.36
CA GLY A 20 10.64 -14.45 0.67
C GLY A 20 11.48 -14.18 -0.58
N ALA A 21 11.55 -15.14 -1.52
CA ALA A 21 12.26 -14.95 -2.79
C ALA A 21 11.59 -13.87 -3.66
N ALA A 22 10.26 -13.81 -3.70
CA ALA A 22 9.52 -12.78 -4.42
C ALA A 22 9.79 -11.38 -3.83
N ILE A 23 9.76 -11.23 -2.50
CA ILE A 23 10.13 -9.97 -1.84
C ILE A 23 11.56 -9.58 -2.16
N GLY A 24 12.49 -10.54 -2.10
CA GLY A 24 13.89 -10.32 -2.45
C GLY A 24 14.06 -9.86 -3.90
N TYR A 25 13.39 -10.49 -4.85
CA TYR A 25 13.41 -10.11 -6.26
C TYR A 25 12.84 -8.70 -6.47
N VAL A 26 11.64 -8.42 -5.96
CA VAL A 26 11.01 -7.10 -6.13
C VAL A 26 11.90 -6.02 -5.52
N THR A 27 12.34 -6.21 -4.27
CA THR A 27 13.11 -5.19 -3.54
C THR A 27 14.49 -5.01 -4.16
N ALA A 28 15.28 -6.08 -4.29
CA ALA A 28 16.68 -5.98 -4.66
C ALA A 28 16.92 -5.79 -6.16
N ALA A 29 16.07 -6.36 -7.02
CA ALA A 29 16.29 -6.31 -8.47
C ALA A 29 15.46 -5.22 -9.17
N LEU A 30 14.26 -4.90 -8.67
CA LEU A 30 13.38 -3.93 -9.34
C LEU A 30 13.40 -2.56 -8.67
N THR A 31 13.09 -2.52 -7.37
CA THR A 31 12.85 -1.25 -6.66
C THR A 31 14.15 -0.55 -6.26
N LEU A 32 15.09 -1.27 -5.65
CA LEU A 32 16.31 -0.67 -5.12
C LEU A 32 17.22 -0.10 -6.21
N PRO A 33 17.50 -0.79 -7.33
CA PRO A 33 18.36 -0.22 -8.37
C PRO A 33 17.73 1.01 -9.01
N SER A 34 16.42 0.99 -9.30
CA SER A 34 15.73 2.13 -9.91
C SER A 34 15.72 3.36 -8.99
N ALA A 35 15.50 3.16 -7.70
CA ALA A 35 15.62 4.22 -6.70
C ALA A 35 17.06 4.76 -6.64
N VAL A 36 18.05 3.89 -6.44
CA VAL A 36 19.47 4.28 -6.31
C VAL A 36 19.93 5.08 -7.52
N PHE A 37 19.66 4.61 -8.75
CA PHE A 37 20.06 5.36 -9.95
C PHE A 37 19.36 6.72 -10.06
N THR A 38 18.09 6.81 -9.68
CA THR A 38 17.35 8.08 -9.69
C THR A 38 17.93 9.07 -8.68
N PHE A 39 18.20 8.63 -7.44
CA PHE A 39 18.77 9.47 -6.39
C PHE A 39 20.23 9.87 -6.67
N LEU A 40 21.02 9.01 -7.32
CA LEU A 40 22.39 9.35 -7.72
C LEU A 40 22.44 10.32 -8.91
N ALA A 41 21.53 10.17 -9.88
CA ALA A 41 21.49 11.03 -11.06
C ALA A 41 20.83 12.40 -10.81
N PHE A 42 19.83 12.46 -9.91
CA PHE A 42 19.02 13.66 -9.66
C PHE A 42 18.79 13.91 -8.16
N PRO A 43 19.85 14.10 -7.35
CA PRO A 43 19.73 14.10 -5.90
C PRO A 43 18.82 15.22 -5.36
N GLN A 44 18.90 16.44 -5.91
CA GLN A 44 18.04 17.54 -5.45
C GLN A 44 16.60 17.32 -5.86
N GLN A 45 16.33 16.95 -7.11
CA GLN A 45 14.97 16.79 -7.62
C GLN A 45 14.27 15.56 -7.03
N ALA A 46 14.99 14.46 -6.79
CA ALA A 46 14.44 13.23 -6.23
C ALA A 46 13.88 13.41 -4.81
N THR A 47 14.34 14.41 -4.07
CA THR A 47 13.79 14.75 -2.74
C THR A 47 12.56 15.66 -2.80
N GLN A 48 12.33 16.32 -3.93
CA GLN A 48 11.25 17.30 -4.10
C GLN A 48 10.03 16.73 -4.85
N PHE A 49 10.26 15.80 -5.78
CA PHE A 49 9.19 15.23 -6.60
C PHE A 49 8.92 13.78 -6.22
N GLY A 50 7.67 13.47 -5.83
CA GLY A 50 7.22 12.10 -5.56
C GLY A 50 7.02 11.23 -6.81
N ASN A 51 7.26 11.76 -8.01
CA ASN A 51 7.11 11.05 -9.28
C ASN A 51 8.40 11.14 -10.11
N ALA A 52 9.08 10.01 -10.33
CA ALA A 52 10.32 9.95 -11.10
C ALA A 52 10.18 10.45 -12.55
N PHE A 53 9.02 10.25 -13.19
CA PHE A 53 8.78 10.77 -14.54
C PHE A 53 8.70 12.30 -14.61
N ALA A 54 8.46 12.98 -13.49
CA ALA A 54 8.54 14.44 -13.43
C ALA A 54 10.00 14.92 -13.53
N ILE A 55 10.95 14.08 -13.11
CA ILE A 55 12.38 14.42 -13.01
C ILE A 55 13.12 14.10 -14.31
N PHE A 56 12.83 12.96 -14.94
CA PHE A 56 13.62 12.48 -16.07
C PHE A 56 13.56 13.43 -17.28
N PRO A 57 14.69 13.64 -17.99
CA PRO A 57 14.72 14.50 -19.17
C PRO A 57 13.83 13.94 -20.29
N PRO A 58 13.30 14.80 -21.17
CA PRO A 58 12.50 14.38 -22.31
C PRO A 58 13.25 13.37 -23.18
N SER A 59 12.67 12.19 -23.39
CA SER A 59 13.24 11.13 -24.23
C SER A 59 12.14 10.16 -24.70
N ALA A 60 12.41 9.41 -25.77
CA ALA A 60 11.49 8.37 -26.24
C ALA A 60 11.24 7.29 -25.16
N ALA A 61 12.28 6.93 -24.39
CA ALA A 61 12.17 5.99 -23.27
C ALA A 61 11.25 6.52 -22.16
N LYS A 62 11.36 7.80 -21.79
CA LYS A 62 10.45 8.45 -20.85
C LYS A 62 9.01 8.38 -21.35
N ASN A 63 8.77 8.71 -22.62
CA ASN A 63 7.43 8.68 -23.20
C ASN A 63 6.84 7.26 -23.21
N ALA A 64 7.63 6.25 -23.59
CA ALA A 64 7.20 4.85 -23.53
C ALA A 64 6.87 4.42 -22.10
N GLY A 65 7.69 4.81 -21.12
CA GLY A 65 7.43 4.54 -19.70
C GLY A 65 6.14 5.17 -19.19
N ILE A 66 5.85 6.41 -19.57
CA ILE A 66 4.60 7.10 -19.22
C ILE A 66 3.40 6.37 -19.83
N ILE A 67 3.46 5.99 -21.12
CA ILE A 67 2.37 5.26 -21.79
C ILE A 67 2.09 3.92 -21.11
N LEU A 68 3.14 3.15 -20.82
CA LEU A 68 3.02 1.87 -20.12
C LEU A 68 2.46 2.04 -18.71
N MET A 69 2.89 3.09 -17.98
CA MET A 69 2.38 3.39 -16.66
C MET A 69 0.90 3.78 -16.72
N VAL A 70 0.47 4.61 -17.67
CA VAL A 70 -0.95 4.96 -17.85
C VAL A 70 -1.79 3.72 -18.16
N ALA A 71 -1.32 2.85 -19.06
CA ALA A 71 -2.01 1.59 -19.36
C ALA A 71 -2.11 0.69 -18.12
N HIS A 72 -1.05 0.58 -17.33
CA HIS A 72 -1.04 -0.13 -16.06
C HIS A 72 -2.07 0.44 -15.08
N GLN A 73 -2.12 1.76 -14.92
CA GLN A 73 -3.04 2.42 -13.98
C GLN A 73 -4.51 2.22 -14.37
N ILE A 74 -4.85 2.16 -15.66
CA ILE A 74 -6.22 1.86 -16.11
C ILE A 74 -6.67 0.48 -15.62
N VAL A 75 -5.80 -0.53 -15.78
CA VAL A 75 -6.10 -1.90 -15.34
C VAL A 75 -6.15 -1.98 -13.81
N ALA A 76 -5.18 -1.37 -13.13
CA ALA A 76 -5.12 -1.33 -11.67
C ALA A 76 -6.36 -0.66 -11.07
N PHE A 77 -6.78 0.48 -11.62
CA PHE A 77 -7.99 1.18 -11.18
C PHE A 77 -9.23 0.27 -11.29
N ALA A 78 -9.42 -0.41 -12.41
CA ALA A 78 -10.53 -1.33 -12.58
C ALA A 78 -10.50 -2.49 -11.56
N LEU A 79 -9.31 -3.05 -11.31
CA LEU A 79 -9.11 -4.13 -10.35
C LEU A 79 -9.46 -3.69 -8.91
N PHE A 80 -9.01 -2.50 -8.48
CA PHE A 80 -9.21 -2.02 -7.11
C PHE A 80 -10.56 -1.36 -6.88
N ALA A 81 -11.16 -0.71 -7.89
CA ALA A 81 -12.48 -0.10 -7.77
C ALA A 81 -13.59 -1.14 -7.69
N LEU A 82 -13.40 -2.34 -8.27
CA LEU A 82 -14.42 -3.39 -8.29
C LEU A 82 -14.81 -3.90 -6.89
N PRO A 83 -13.88 -4.30 -6.00
CA PRO A 83 -14.19 -4.66 -4.62
C PRO A 83 -14.96 -3.56 -3.88
N VAL A 84 -14.55 -2.29 -4.04
CA VAL A 84 -15.23 -1.15 -3.41
C VAL A 84 -16.67 -1.02 -3.90
N CYS A 85 -16.88 -1.13 -5.22
CA CYS A 85 -18.23 -1.15 -5.81
C CYS A 85 -19.08 -2.31 -5.28
N VAL A 86 -18.51 -3.51 -5.14
CA VAL A 86 -19.24 -4.68 -4.64
C VAL A 86 -19.57 -4.55 -3.15
N MET A 87 -18.65 -4.01 -2.34
CA MET A 87 -18.90 -3.72 -0.92
C MET A 87 -20.02 -2.69 -0.77
N TRP A 88 -20.01 -1.63 -1.59
CA TRP A 88 -21.06 -0.63 -1.63
C TRP A 88 -22.42 -1.20 -2.07
N GLU A 89 -22.44 -2.04 -3.12
CA GLU A 89 -23.66 -2.74 -3.56
C GLU A 89 -24.27 -3.58 -2.43
N LYS A 90 -23.43 -4.25 -1.63
CA LYS A 90 -23.88 -5.04 -0.49
C LYS A 90 -24.41 -4.14 0.63
N LEU A 91 -23.74 -3.03 0.91
CA LEU A 91 -24.14 -2.05 1.92
C LEU A 91 -25.52 -1.43 1.59
N VAL A 92 -25.77 -1.10 0.32
CA VAL A 92 -27.03 -0.47 -0.13
C VAL A 92 -28.09 -1.54 -0.51
N GLY A 93 -27.76 -2.83 -0.43
CA GLY A 93 -28.69 -3.92 -0.76
C GLY A 93 -29.05 -4.03 -2.24
N THR A 94 -28.22 -3.50 -3.14
CA THR A 94 -28.40 -3.57 -4.61
C THR A 94 -27.69 -4.76 -5.23
N HIS A 95 -26.86 -5.48 -4.50
CA HIS A 95 -26.03 -6.58 -5.01
C HIS A 95 -26.82 -7.68 -5.75
N SER A 96 -28.01 -8.04 -5.25
CA SER A 96 -28.86 -9.08 -5.82
C SER A 96 -29.82 -8.57 -6.91
N LYS A 97 -29.78 -7.28 -7.24
CA LYS A 97 -30.69 -6.62 -8.19
C LYS A 97 -30.18 -6.73 -9.64
N PRO A 98 -31.04 -6.52 -10.66
CA PRO A 98 -30.63 -6.58 -12.06
C PRO A 98 -29.52 -5.57 -12.38
N LYS A 99 -28.70 -5.91 -13.40
CA LYS A 99 -27.51 -5.14 -13.84
C LYS A 99 -27.69 -3.61 -13.93
N PRO A 100 -28.77 -3.04 -14.51
CA PRO A 100 -28.92 -1.58 -14.59
C PRO A 100 -29.00 -0.91 -13.22
N LEU A 101 -29.67 -1.53 -12.24
CA LEU A 101 -29.83 -0.95 -10.90
C LEU A 101 -28.53 -1.04 -10.09
N ARG A 102 -27.72 -2.08 -10.34
CA ARG A 102 -26.36 -2.17 -9.81
C ARG A 102 -25.45 -1.10 -10.39
N LEU A 103 -25.53 -0.84 -11.69
CA LEU A 103 -24.75 0.22 -12.34
C LEU A 103 -25.07 1.60 -11.75
N LEU A 104 -26.35 1.93 -11.61
CA LEU A 104 -26.78 3.18 -10.96
C LEU A 104 -26.26 3.29 -9.52
N SER A 105 -26.31 2.18 -8.78
CA SER A 105 -25.78 2.12 -7.41
C SER A 105 -24.28 2.42 -7.32
N ARG A 106 -23.50 2.22 -8.38
CA ARG A 106 -22.04 2.49 -8.40
C ARG A 106 -21.69 3.94 -8.73
N ILE A 107 -22.62 4.71 -9.32
CA ILE A 107 -22.39 6.10 -9.71
C ILE A 107 -21.92 6.96 -8.52
N PRO A 108 -22.56 6.92 -7.33
CA PRO A 108 -22.09 7.69 -6.18
C PRO A 108 -20.65 7.38 -5.77
N VAL A 109 -20.25 6.12 -5.83
CA VAL A 109 -18.87 5.68 -5.52
C VAL A 109 -17.90 6.27 -6.54
N GLY A 110 -18.21 6.14 -7.83
CA GLY A 110 -17.39 6.70 -8.90
C GLY A 110 -17.27 8.23 -8.80
N LEU A 111 -18.37 8.93 -8.53
CA LEU A 111 -18.38 10.38 -8.34
C LEU A 111 -17.57 10.80 -7.12
N LEU A 112 -17.64 10.05 -6.01
CA LEU A 112 -16.83 10.34 -4.82
C LEU A 112 -15.33 10.18 -5.09
N ILE A 113 -14.94 9.08 -5.74
CA ILE A 113 -13.54 8.84 -6.11
C ILE A 113 -13.05 9.94 -7.05
N TRP A 114 -13.85 10.29 -8.06
CA TRP A 114 -13.54 11.36 -9.00
C TRP A 114 -13.42 12.72 -8.32
N PHE A 115 -14.34 13.03 -7.41
CA PHE A 115 -14.31 14.26 -6.62
C PHE A 115 -13.05 14.38 -5.77
N ILE A 116 -12.67 13.31 -5.05
CA ILE A 116 -11.45 13.28 -4.25
C ILE A 116 -10.21 13.46 -5.14
N ALA A 117 -10.18 12.80 -6.29
CA ALA A 117 -9.08 12.91 -7.25
C ALA A 117 -8.91 14.34 -7.80
N LEU A 118 -10.01 15.07 -8.00
CA LEU A 118 -9.98 16.48 -8.38
C LEU A 118 -9.58 17.40 -7.23
N ALA A 119 -10.02 17.07 -6.00
CA ALA A 119 -9.82 17.93 -4.84
C ALA A 119 -8.39 17.90 -4.31
N ILE A 120 -7.71 16.75 -4.42
CA ILE A 120 -6.38 16.54 -3.84
C ILE A 120 -5.50 15.84 -4.88
N PRO A 121 -4.88 16.58 -5.83
CA PRO A 121 -4.07 15.98 -6.89
C PRO A 121 -2.62 15.66 -6.44
N PHE A 122 -2.33 15.67 -5.14
CA PHE A 122 -0.98 15.53 -4.60
C PHE A 122 -0.57 14.05 -4.43
N PHE A 123 -0.15 13.40 -5.52
CA PHE A 123 0.18 11.97 -5.53
C PHE A 123 1.11 11.53 -4.39
N GLY A 124 2.24 12.22 -4.21
CA GLY A 124 3.23 11.85 -3.17
C GLY A 124 2.65 11.98 -1.76
N VAL A 125 2.04 13.13 -1.46
CA VAL A 125 1.46 13.41 -0.14
C VAL A 125 0.34 12.42 0.21
N ILE A 126 -0.54 12.10 -0.76
CA ILE A 126 -1.60 11.10 -0.54
C ILE A 126 -0.99 9.72 -0.25
N ASN A 127 0.02 9.32 -1.02
CA ASN A 127 0.70 8.05 -0.81
C ASN A 127 1.34 7.98 0.59
N ASP A 128 1.95 9.06 1.05
CA ASP A 128 2.58 9.13 2.37
C ASP A 128 1.57 9.09 3.52
N VAL A 129 0.42 9.75 3.36
CA VAL A 129 -0.70 9.64 4.33
C VAL A 129 -1.25 8.22 4.36
N LEU A 130 -1.56 7.64 3.20
CA LEU A 130 -2.06 6.26 3.13
C LEU A 130 -1.04 5.25 3.67
N GLY A 131 0.25 5.47 3.44
CA GLY A 131 1.33 4.68 4.02
C GLY A 131 1.36 4.76 5.54
N ALA A 132 1.39 5.97 6.10
CA ALA A 132 1.49 6.19 7.54
C ALA A 132 0.29 5.61 8.31
N PHE A 133 -0.92 5.67 7.74
CA PHE A 133 -2.13 5.18 8.39
C PHE A 133 -2.46 3.74 7.98
N CYS A 134 -2.78 3.50 6.72
CA CYS A 134 -3.29 2.19 6.27
C CYS A 134 -2.22 1.10 6.36
N VAL A 135 -1.03 1.34 5.79
CA VAL A 135 0.03 0.30 5.75
C VAL A 135 0.52 -0.03 7.15
N THR A 136 0.68 0.97 8.02
CA THR A 136 1.02 0.76 9.44
C THR A 136 0.09 -0.25 10.12
N PHE A 137 -1.23 -0.09 9.97
CA PHE A 137 -2.19 -0.99 10.58
C PHE A 137 -2.29 -2.33 9.85
N GLU A 138 -2.49 -2.31 8.54
CA GLU A 138 -2.75 -3.52 7.73
C GLU A 138 -1.54 -4.46 7.70
N THR A 139 -0.32 -3.92 7.59
CA THR A 139 0.88 -4.73 7.37
C THR A 139 1.60 -5.07 8.66
N TYR A 140 1.64 -4.13 9.62
CA TYR A 140 2.50 -4.29 10.81
C TYR A 140 1.69 -4.51 12.08
N VAL A 141 0.81 -3.58 12.45
CA VAL A 141 0.15 -3.60 13.77
C VAL A 141 -0.86 -4.74 13.89
N ILE A 142 -1.83 -4.84 12.97
CA ILE A 142 -2.92 -5.81 13.07
C ILE A 142 -2.40 -7.24 12.94
N PRO A 143 -1.59 -7.61 11.93
CA PRO A 143 -1.12 -8.99 11.81
C PRO A 143 -0.23 -9.42 12.97
N ALA A 144 0.70 -8.57 13.42
CA ALA A 144 1.58 -8.89 14.55
C ALA A 144 0.79 -9.05 15.85
N THR A 145 -0.18 -8.16 16.09
CA THR A 145 -1.05 -8.25 17.28
C THR A 145 -1.90 -9.51 17.24
N ALA A 146 -2.53 -9.80 16.09
CA ALA A 146 -3.33 -11.01 15.89
C ALA A 146 -2.49 -12.28 16.11
N TRP A 147 -1.26 -12.31 15.59
CA TRP A 147 -0.31 -13.40 15.80
C TRP A 147 0.02 -13.58 17.27
N CYS A 148 0.33 -12.49 17.99
CA CYS A 148 0.63 -12.55 19.42
C CYS A 148 -0.57 -13.03 20.25
N LEU A 149 -1.77 -12.56 19.93
CA LEU A 149 -2.99 -12.98 20.63
C LEU A 149 -3.31 -14.45 20.38
N TYR A 150 -3.13 -14.92 19.15
CA TYR A 150 -3.38 -16.32 18.78
C TYR A 150 -2.41 -17.28 19.47
N TYR A 151 -1.11 -17.01 19.43
CA TYR A 151 -0.08 -17.87 20.01
C TYR A 151 0.16 -17.66 21.51
N ARG A 152 -0.65 -16.82 22.18
CA ARG A 152 -0.57 -16.63 23.65
C ARG A 152 -0.79 -17.93 24.41
N LYS A 153 -1.70 -18.79 23.93
CA LYS A 153 -2.00 -20.09 24.54
C LYS A 153 -0.90 -21.11 24.21
N LYS A 154 -0.56 -21.96 25.17
CA LYS A 154 0.45 -23.01 24.98
C LYS A 154 0.01 -24.05 23.95
N GLU A 155 -1.26 -24.46 23.99
CA GLU A 155 -1.87 -25.40 23.04
C GLU A 155 -1.65 -24.98 21.57
N ASN A 156 -1.86 -23.69 21.28
CA ASN A 156 -1.68 -23.15 19.92
C ASN A 156 -0.21 -23.12 19.49
N ARG A 157 0.72 -22.97 20.42
CA ARG A 157 2.17 -23.01 20.14
C ARG A 157 2.64 -24.43 19.86
N ASP A 158 2.12 -25.39 20.62
CA ASP A 158 2.45 -26.80 20.44
C ASP A 158 1.87 -27.33 19.12
N ALA A 159 0.71 -26.83 18.69
CA ALA A 159 0.08 -27.14 17.40
C ALA A 159 0.61 -26.32 16.20
N ALA A 160 1.60 -25.44 16.40
CA ALA A 160 2.05 -24.54 15.34
C ALA A 160 2.81 -25.29 14.24
N VAL A 161 2.37 -25.14 13.00
CA VAL A 161 3.00 -25.72 11.80
C VAL A 161 4.41 -25.18 11.59
N LEU A 162 4.62 -23.90 11.88
CA LEU A 162 5.92 -23.22 11.79
C LEU A 162 6.35 -22.78 13.19
N GLN A 163 7.40 -23.42 13.69
CA GLN A 163 8.02 -23.04 14.95
C GLN A 163 9.00 -21.88 14.72
N PRO A 164 9.05 -20.88 15.61
CA PRO A 164 9.98 -19.77 15.48
C PRO A 164 11.43 -20.27 15.54
N PRO A 165 12.35 -19.69 14.76
CA PRO A 165 13.73 -20.16 14.71
C PRO A 165 14.42 -20.06 16.07
N ARG A 166 15.23 -21.06 16.41
CA ARG A 166 15.98 -21.08 17.68
C ARG A 166 16.96 -19.90 17.81
N TRP A 167 17.56 -19.45 16.71
CA TRP A 167 18.48 -18.32 16.69
C TRP A 167 17.80 -16.97 17.04
N LEU A 168 16.48 -16.88 16.85
CA LEU A 168 15.66 -15.73 17.24
C LEU A 168 15.21 -15.77 18.70
N GLY A 169 15.70 -16.71 19.52
CA GLY A 169 15.24 -16.88 20.90
C GLY A 169 13.90 -17.61 21.02
N GLY A 170 13.52 -18.38 19.98
CA GLY A 170 12.30 -19.19 19.96
C GLY A 170 11.04 -18.34 20.12
N TRP A 171 10.08 -18.83 20.91
CA TRP A 171 8.79 -18.15 21.11
C TRP A 171 8.94 -16.80 21.79
N THR A 172 9.74 -16.69 22.85
CA THR A 172 9.93 -15.44 23.58
C THR A 172 10.49 -14.36 22.68
N GLY A 173 11.53 -14.66 21.90
CA GLY A 173 12.10 -13.68 20.98
C GLY A 173 11.18 -13.34 19.81
N ALA A 174 10.36 -14.27 19.33
CA ALA A 174 9.31 -13.96 18.35
C ALA A 174 8.24 -13.00 18.91
N PHE A 175 7.83 -13.16 20.17
CA PHE A 175 6.92 -12.20 20.84
C PHE A 175 7.56 -10.82 21.00
N VAL A 176 8.82 -10.78 21.46
CA VAL A 176 9.56 -9.52 21.62
C VAL A 176 9.73 -8.80 20.27
N LEU A 177 10.05 -9.54 19.20
CA LEU A 177 10.17 -8.97 17.86
C LEU A 177 8.84 -8.38 17.38
N ASN A 178 7.74 -9.11 17.51
CA ASN A 178 6.42 -8.59 17.12
C ASN A 178 6.02 -7.37 17.96
N ALA A 179 6.27 -7.38 19.27
CA ALA A 179 6.03 -6.23 20.13
C ALA A 179 6.86 -5.01 19.71
N ALA A 180 8.13 -5.23 19.36
CA ALA A 180 9.01 -4.18 18.86
C ALA A 180 8.52 -3.62 17.51
N VAL A 181 8.11 -4.48 16.57
CA VAL A 181 7.50 -4.07 15.29
C VAL A 181 6.27 -3.21 15.53
N ILE A 182 5.34 -3.67 16.37
CA ILE A 182 4.12 -2.91 16.70
C ILE A 182 4.48 -1.53 17.26
N LEU A 183 5.38 -1.48 18.25
CA LEU A 183 5.75 -0.23 18.90
C LEU A 183 6.48 0.74 17.95
N ILE A 184 7.44 0.25 17.16
CA ILE A 184 8.17 1.05 16.20
C ILE A 184 7.23 1.64 15.16
N PHE A 185 6.33 0.83 14.57
CA PHE A 185 5.43 1.31 13.53
C PHE A 185 4.32 2.22 14.08
N LEU A 186 3.89 2.05 15.33
CA LEU A 186 2.98 3.00 15.97
C LEU A 186 3.67 4.35 16.25
N VAL A 187 4.90 4.35 16.76
CA VAL A 187 5.61 5.59 17.12
C VAL A 187 6.19 6.29 15.89
N ALA A 188 6.97 5.58 15.08
CA ALA A 188 7.65 6.14 13.92
C ALA A 188 6.74 6.23 12.70
N GLY A 189 5.96 5.19 12.41
CA GLY A 189 5.05 5.15 11.26
C GLY A 189 3.84 6.06 11.45
N LEU A 190 2.97 5.72 12.40
CA LEU A 190 1.75 6.49 12.66
C LEU A 190 2.02 7.82 13.37
N GLY A 191 2.90 7.84 14.37
CA GLY A 191 3.23 9.05 15.12
C GLY A 191 4.00 10.07 14.29
N ALA A 192 5.31 9.87 14.14
CA ALA A 192 6.17 10.81 13.43
C ALA A 192 5.84 10.92 11.94
N GLY A 193 5.70 9.78 11.24
CA GLY A 193 5.33 9.74 9.83
C GLY A 193 3.95 10.32 9.58
N GLY A 194 2.93 9.88 10.34
CA GLY A 194 1.58 10.41 10.21
C GLY A 194 1.49 11.91 10.48
N TYR A 195 2.21 12.42 11.49
CA TYR A 195 2.31 13.87 11.73
C TYR A 195 2.91 14.60 10.52
N SER A 196 4.06 14.14 10.02
CA SER A 196 4.72 14.75 8.87
C SER A 196 3.83 14.73 7.61
N SER A 197 3.15 13.62 7.35
CA SER A 197 2.28 13.47 6.18
C SER A 197 1.04 14.38 6.26
N ILE A 198 0.45 14.54 7.45
CA ILE A 198 -0.68 15.46 7.64
C ILE A 198 -0.24 16.91 7.48
N VAL A 199 0.90 17.30 8.06
CA VAL A 199 1.42 18.66 7.91
C VAL A 199 1.69 18.97 6.43
N ALA A 200 2.33 18.05 5.70
CA ALA A 200 2.55 18.19 4.27
C ALA A 200 1.25 18.31 3.47
N LEU A 201 0.19 17.57 3.86
CA LEU A 201 -1.13 17.69 3.25
C LEU A 201 -1.77 19.06 3.51
N VAL A 202 -1.73 19.54 4.75
CA VAL A 202 -2.28 20.85 5.12
C VAL A 202 -1.53 21.97 4.39
N GLU A 203 -0.21 21.87 4.29
CA GLU A 203 0.63 22.84 3.57
C GLU A 203 0.34 22.81 2.06
N ALA A 204 0.21 21.64 1.45
CA ALA A 204 -0.14 21.49 0.04
C ALA A 204 -1.52 22.08 -0.26
N VAL A 205 -2.52 21.81 0.58
CA VAL A 205 -3.87 22.39 0.46
C VAL A 205 -3.85 23.89 0.70
N GLY A 206 -3.07 24.39 1.67
CA GLY A 206 -2.92 25.82 1.92
C GLY A 206 -2.26 26.59 0.77
N THR A 207 -1.33 25.95 0.07
CA THR A 207 -0.56 26.55 -1.03
C THR A 207 -1.34 26.55 -2.35
N PHE A 208 -1.96 25.43 -2.71
CA PHE A 208 -2.59 25.25 -4.03
C PHE A 208 -4.13 25.33 -3.99
N GLY A 209 -4.73 25.33 -2.80
CA GLY A 209 -6.18 25.21 -2.61
C GLY A 209 -6.71 23.79 -2.84
N LEU A 210 -7.99 23.59 -2.56
CA LEU A 210 -8.71 22.33 -2.80
C LEU A 210 -8.98 22.04 -4.29
N PHE A 211 -8.69 22.97 -5.20
CA PHE A 211 -8.83 22.74 -6.64
C PHE A 211 -7.66 23.42 -7.34
N ALA A 212 -6.49 22.80 -7.22
CA ALA A 212 -5.28 23.31 -7.86
C ALA A 212 -5.50 23.42 -9.37
N LYS A 213 -5.30 24.63 -9.94
CA LYS A 213 -5.39 24.84 -11.40
C LYS A 213 -4.34 24.04 -12.16
N CYS A 214 -3.20 23.77 -11.52
CA CYS A 214 -2.07 23.05 -12.10
C CYS A 214 -1.21 22.46 -10.96
N TYR A 215 -0.85 21.18 -11.06
CA TYR A 215 0.03 20.48 -10.11
C TYR A 215 1.39 20.22 -10.77
N ASN A 216 2.48 20.65 -10.15
CA ASN A 216 3.85 20.69 -10.72
C ASN A 216 4.02 21.61 -11.93
N CYS A 217 3.26 22.70 -11.93
CA CYS A 217 3.45 23.89 -12.73
C CYS A 217 3.76 25.03 -11.73
#